data_AF-A0A1Q5UGU5-F1
#
_entry.id   AF-A0A1Q5UGU5-F1
#
_cell.length_a   1.000
_cell.length_b   1.000
_cell.length_c   1.000
_cell.angle_alpha   90.00
_cell.angle_beta   90.00
_cell.angle_gamma   90.00
#
_symmetry.space_group_name_H-M   'P 1'
#
loop_
_entity.id
_entity.type
_entity.pdbx_description
1 polymer ?
#
loop_
_entity_poly.entity_id
_entity_poly.type
_entity_poly.pdbx_seq_one_letter_code
_entity_poly.pdbx_strand_id
1 'polypeptide(L)'
;MSSSDAYPVFPPPTPEELLAQPNFYRERLFRTPKGREEDTPLFSLCRLYEHLTLNDNVGLRNELEYFWYAKWPVASIPNPKDSSKSRYAVLSAIPALLVESFNERINLGLPRKADSIITREELEQYQREEKILESAPAWTSQVPRLEETLVIPHDNDEVLESLEDERASAQLAAKNILHWQPHIHFN
;
A
#
# COMPACT_ATOMS: atom_id res chain seq x y z
N MET A 1 19.43 -15.52 -10.79
CA MET A 1 19.60 -14.32 -9.94
C MET A 1 20.89 -14.46 -9.13
N SER A 2 21.71 -13.42 -9.04
CA SER A 2 22.83 -13.38 -8.08
C SER A 2 22.27 -13.39 -6.65
N SER A 3 23.07 -13.82 -5.66
CA SER A 3 22.68 -13.77 -4.24
C SER A 3 22.33 -12.35 -3.76
N SER A 4 22.83 -11.30 -4.43
CA SER A 4 22.47 -9.91 -4.20
C SER A 4 21.06 -9.55 -4.69
N ASP A 5 20.63 -10.11 -5.82
CA ASP A 5 19.41 -9.70 -6.53
C ASP A 5 18.16 -10.33 -5.93
N ALA A 6 18.36 -11.31 -5.04
CA ALA A 6 17.29 -11.96 -4.29
C ALA A 6 16.72 -11.07 -3.16
N TYR A 7 17.46 -10.04 -2.73
CA TYR A 7 17.05 -9.12 -1.67
C TYR A 7 16.54 -7.80 -2.25
N PRO A 8 15.54 -7.17 -1.62
CA PRO A 8 15.08 -5.86 -2.02
C PRO A 8 16.12 -4.80 -1.66
N VAL A 9 16.24 -3.80 -2.53
CA VAL A 9 17.09 -2.62 -2.34
C VAL A 9 16.21 -1.46 -1.92
N PHE A 10 16.70 -0.62 -1.00
CA PHE A 10 15.95 0.53 -0.51
C PHE A 10 16.71 1.83 -0.84
N PRO A 11 16.03 2.84 -1.43
CA PRO A 11 14.62 2.82 -1.86
C PRO A 11 14.38 1.82 -3.01
N PRO A 12 13.14 1.31 -3.15
CA PRO A 12 12.81 0.39 -4.23
C PRO A 12 12.95 1.09 -5.60
N PRO A 13 13.05 0.32 -6.70
CA PRO A 13 13.08 0.87 -8.04
C PRO A 13 11.88 1.78 -8.32
N THR A 14 12.05 2.72 -9.24
CA THR A 14 10.97 3.60 -9.72
C THR A 14 9.84 2.79 -10.38
N PRO A 15 8.62 3.35 -10.50
CA PRO A 15 7.53 2.64 -11.16
C PRO A 15 7.89 2.25 -12.59
N GLU A 16 8.59 3.13 -13.30
CA GLU A 16 9.04 2.90 -14.66
C GLU A 16 10.00 1.70 -14.75
N GLU A 17 10.92 1.56 -13.79
CA GLU A 17 11.83 0.40 -13.72
C GLU A 17 11.10 -0.90 -13.37
N LEU A 18 10.15 -0.86 -12.43
CA LEU A 18 9.34 -2.02 -12.05
C LEU A 18 8.50 -2.51 -13.23
N LEU A 19 7.82 -1.60 -13.92
CA LEU A 19 6.95 -1.87 -15.06
C LEU A 19 7.74 -2.32 -16.30
N ALA A 20 9.01 -1.93 -16.45
CA ALA A 20 9.85 -2.39 -17.55
C ALA A 20 10.27 -3.86 -17.42
N GLN A 21 10.35 -4.41 -16.20
CA GLN A 21 10.79 -5.78 -15.94
C GLN A 21 9.97 -6.48 -14.84
N PRO A 22 8.64 -6.58 -14.97
CA PRO A 22 7.78 -6.96 -13.85
C PRO A 22 8.04 -8.38 -13.33
N ASN A 23 8.35 -9.34 -14.22
CA ASN A 23 8.64 -10.72 -13.81
C ASN A 23 9.93 -10.83 -12.98
N PHE A 24 10.96 -10.05 -13.30
CA PHE A 24 12.20 -10.03 -12.52
C PHE A 24 11.96 -9.60 -11.06
N TYR A 25 11.10 -8.60 -10.86
CA TYR A 25 10.79 -8.08 -9.53
C TYR A 25 9.81 -8.97 -8.76
N ARG A 26 8.82 -9.58 -9.44
CA ARG A 26 7.88 -10.55 -8.84
C ARG A 26 8.57 -11.82 -8.34
N GLU A 27 9.66 -12.25 -8.98
CA GLU A 27 10.39 -13.46 -8.61
C GLU A 27 11.39 -13.27 -7.45
N ARG A 28 11.47 -12.08 -6.83
CA ARG A 28 12.33 -11.83 -5.67
C ARG A 28 11.94 -12.71 -4.47
N LEU A 29 12.95 -13.37 -3.88
CA LEU A 29 12.76 -14.34 -2.80
C LEU A 29 12.57 -13.70 -1.42
N PHE A 30 13.24 -12.58 -1.15
CA PHE A 30 13.22 -11.94 0.16
C PHE A 30 12.41 -10.63 0.14
N ARG A 31 11.75 -10.32 1.25
CA ARG A 31 10.93 -9.11 1.44
C ARG A 31 11.62 -8.02 2.28
N THR A 32 12.72 -8.36 2.93
CA THR A 32 13.46 -7.45 3.82
C THR A 32 14.89 -7.29 3.30
N PRO A 33 15.47 -6.07 3.37
CA PRO A 33 16.88 -5.88 3.01
C PRO A 33 17.80 -6.78 3.80
N LYS A 34 18.91 -7.17 3.18
CA LYS A 34 19.94 -7.93 3.86
C LYS A 34 20.47 -7.15 5.07
N GLY A 35 20.45 -7.75 6.26
CA GLY A 35 20.99 -7.17 7.49
C GLY A 35 20.06 -6.23 8.26
N ARG A 36 18.75 -6.21 7.95
CA ARG A 36 17.73 -5.55 8.77
C ARG A 36 16.96 -6.59 9.59
N GLU A 37 16.99 -6.47 10.91
CA GLU A 37 16.33 -7.41 11.83
C GLU A 37 14.94 -6.96 12.26
N GLU A 38 14.71 -5.65 12.31
CA GLU A 38 13.42 -5.06 12.66
C GLU A 38 12.73 -4.46 11.44
N ASP A 39 11.44 -4.74 11.33
CA ASP A 39 10.61 -4.15 10.29
C ASP A 39 9.96 -2.84 10.74
N THR A 40 9.57 -2.01 9.78
CA THR A 40 9.03 -0.67 10.06
C THR A 40 7.84 -0.35 9.16
N PRO A 41 6.95 0.57 9.55
CA PRO A 41 5.86 1.02 8.68
C PRO A 41 6.37 1.62 7.36
N LEU A 42 7.58 2.20 7.33
CA LEU A 42 8.19 2.69 6.09
C LEU A 42 8.60 1.55 5.15
N PHE A 43 9.13 0.46 5.68
CA PHE A 43 9.48 -0.71 4.87
C PHE A 43 8.26 -1.44 4.35
N SER A 44 7.22 -1.58 5.16
CA SER A 44 5.93 -2.08 4.72
C SER A 44 5.31 -1.20 3.63
N LEU A 45 5.40 0.13 3.76
CA LEU A 45 4.98 1.07 2.70
C LEU A 45 5.70 0.80 1.37
N CYS A 46 7.02 0.56 1.39
CA CYS A 46 7.77 0.22 0.17
C CYS A 46 7.33 -1.11 -0.44
N ARG A 47 7.00 -2.12 0.38
CA ARG A 47 6.48 -3.40 -0.11
C ARG A 47 5.09 -3.25 -0.72
N LEU A 48 4.19 -2.52 -0.07
CA LEU A 48 2.88 -2.15 -0.63
C LEU A 48 3.06 -1.43 -1.97
N TYR A 49 4.05 -0.56 -2.09
CA TYR A 49 4.39 0.13 -3.32
C TYR A 49 4.82 -0.82 -4.45
N GLU A 50 5.73 -1.76 -4.19
CA GLU A 50 6.15 -2.75 -5.18
C GLU A 50 4.96 -3.63 -5.59
N HIS A 51 4.16 -4.13 -4.63
CA HIS A 51 2.99 -4.96 -4.91
C HIS A 51 1.94 -4.21 -5.74
N LEU A 52 1.61 -2.98 -5.37
CA LEU A 52 0.66 -2.14 -6.11
C LEU A 52 1.15 -1.88 -7.54
N THR A 53 2.41 -1.46 -7.69
CA THR A 53 2.97 -1.12 -9.02
C THR A 53 3.05 -2.34 -9.94
N LEU A 54 3.25 -3.53 -9.37
CA LEU A 54 3.32 -4.78 -10.12
C LEU A 54 1.95 -5.47 -10.27
N ASN A 55 0.85 -4.82 -9.87
CA ASN A 55 -0.49 -5.42 -9.79
C ASN A 55 -0.52 -6.79 -9.07
N ASP A 56 0.34 -6.98 -8.07
CA ASP A 56 0.40 -8.20 -7.26
C ASP A 56 -0.64 -8.13 -6.15
N ASN A 57 -1.88 -8.47 -6.49
CA ASN A 57 -3.03 -8.44 -5.59
C ASN A 57 -2.84 -9.34 -4.35
N VAL A 58 -2.17 -10.49 -4.49
CA VAL A 58 -1.93 -11.41 -3.37
C VAL A 58 -0.90 -10.81 -2.41
N GLY A 59 0.21 -10.29 -2.94
CA GLY A 59 1.21 -9.60 -2.15
C GLY A 59 0.66 -8.36 -1.45
N LEU A 60 -0.16 -7.57 -2.15
CA LEU A 60 -0.81 -6.38 -1.61
C LEU A 60 -1.72 -6.72 -0.42
N ARG A 61 -2.60 -7.73 -0.56
CA ARG A 61 -3.49 -8.18 0.52
C ARG A 61 -2.73 -8.70 1.73
N ASN A 62 -1.71 -9.52 1.51
CA ASN A 62 -0.87 -10.05 2.60
C ASN A 62 -0.15 -8.93 3.35
N GLU A 63 0.34 -7.91 2.64
CA GLU A 63 1.04 -6.79 3.24
C GLU A 63 0.07 -5.84 3.97
N LEU A 64 -1.15 -5.64 3.44
CA LEU A 64 -2.23 -4.93 4.14
C LEU A 64 -2.57 -5.61 5.47
N GLU A 65 -2.70 -6.93 5.46
CA GLU A 65 -2.95 -7.73 6.66
C GLU A 65 -1.79 -7.67 7.66
N TYR A 66 -0.56 -7.76 7.16
CA TYR A 66 0.63 -7.60 7.98
C TYR A 66 0.68 -6.22 8.65
N PHE A 67 0.47 -5.13 7.88
CA PHE A 67 0.42 -3.78 8.43
C PHE A 67 -0.70 -3.65 9.48
N TRP A 68 -1.85 -4.27 9.22
CA TRP A 68 -2.94 -4.35 10.18
C TRP A 68 -2.43 -4.99 11.50
N TYR A 69 -1.91 -6.22 11.48
CA TYR A 69 -1.53 -6.89 12.74
C TYR A 69 -0.21 -6.41 13.35
N ALA A 70 0.63 -5.69 12.62
CA ALA A 70 1.76 -4.97 13.18
C ALA A 70 1.33 -3.80 14.10
N LYS A 71 0.04 -3.45 14.08
CA LYS A 71 -0.59 -2.40 14.91
C LYS A 71 0.10 -1.03 14.77
N TRP A 72 0.75 -0.78 13.64
CA TRP A 72 1.27 0.54 13.31
C TRP A 72 0.11 1.47 12.92
N PRO A 73 0.02 2.68 13.52
CA PRO A 73 -0.90 3.71 13.05
C PRO A 73 -0.50 4.17 11.65
N VAL A 74 -1.46 4.33 10.74
CA VAL A 74 -1.18 4.81 9.38
C VAL A 74 -0.56 6.20 9.43
N ALA A 75 -1.02 7.07 10.34
CA ALA A 75 -0.51 8.42 10.53
C ALA A 75 0.97 8.49 10.95
N SER A 76 1.52 7.39 11.50
CA SER A 76 2.91 7.32 11.96
C SER A 76 3.92 6.93 10.87
N ILE A 77 3.48 6.62 9.65
CA ILE A 77 4.39 6.25 8.57
C ILE A 77 5.35 7.43 8.29
N PRO A 78 6.67 7.24 8.48
CA PRO A 78 7.66 8.30 8.28
C PRO A 78 7.69 8.80 6.83
N ASN A 79 8.00 10.08 6.64
CA ASN A 79 8.20 10.63 5.30
C ASN A 79 9.51 10.06 4.68
N PRO A 80 9.46 9.35 3.53
CA PRO A 80 10.66 8.83 2.86
C PRO A 80 11.58 9.93 2.29
N LYS A 81 11.07 11.14 2.07
CA LYS A 81 11.76 12.25 1.38
C LYS A 81 12.35 11.82 0.04
N ASP A 82 11.54 11.10 -0.73
CA ASP A 82 11.98 10.43 -1.93
C ASP A 82 12.30 11.42 -3.07
N SER A 83 13.43 11.21 -3.74
CA SER A 83 13.89 12.08 -4.84
C SER A 83 13.21 11.78 -6.17
N SER A 84 12.65 10.58 -6.37
CA SER A 84 11.89 10.25 -7.57
C SER A 84 10.46 10.74 -7.42
N LYS A 85 10.03 11.64 -8.33
CA LYS A 85 8.66 12.18 -8.34
C LYS A 85 7.62 11.07 -8.47
N SER A 86 7.79 10.15 -9.44
CA SER A 86 6.85 9.05 -9.71
C SER A 86 6.72 8.11 -8.51
N ARG A 87 7.86 7.65 -7.96
CA ARG A 87 7.86 6.81 -6.77
C ARG A 87 7.24 7.51 -5.56
N TYR A 88 7.58 8.78 -5.33
CA TYR A 88 7.05 9.54 -4.20
C TYR A 88 5.53 9.74 -4.30
N ALA A 89 5.02 9.97 -5.51
CA ALA A 89 3.59 10.09 -5.75
C ALA A 89 2.85 8.80 -5.39
N VAL A 90 3.32 7.63 -5.87
CA VAL A 90 2.70 6.33 -5.53
C VAL A 90 2.79 6.05 -4.03
N LEU A 91 3.98 6.22 -3.42
CA LEU A 91 4.18 6.08 -1.96
C LEU A 91 3.24 6.99 -1.16
N SER A 92 2.96 8.20 -1.64
CA SER A 92 2.06 9.14 -0.95
C SER A 92 0.57 8.82 -1.09
N ALA A 93 0.19 8.03 -2.11
CA ALA A 93 -1.20 7.63 -2.32
C ALA A 93 -1.60 6.41 -1.49
N ILE A 94 -0.66 5.48 -1.24
CA ILE A 94 -0.92 4.24 -0.50
C ILE A 94 -1.51 4.46 0.90
N PRO A 95 -1.05 5.43 1.72
CA PRO A 95 -1.67 5.68 3.02
C PRO A 95 -3.17 6.03 2.94
N ALA A 96 -3.64 6.64 1.85
CA ALA A 96 -5.07 6.89 1.67
C ALA A 96 -5.85 5.58 1.41
N LEU A 97 -5.27 4.62 0.69
CA LEU A 97 -5.82 3.27 0.54
C LEU A 97 -5.87 2.51 1.88
N LEU A 98 -4.82 2.63 2.69
CA LEU A 98 -4.78 2.06 4.04
C LEU A 98 -5.90 2.63 4.92
N VAL A 99 -6.05 3.96 4.92
CA VAL A 99 -7.11 4.64 5.69
C VAL A 99 -8.49 4.17 5.28
N GLU A 100 -8.78 4.06 3.98
CA GLU A 100 -10.07 3.58 3.48
C GLU A 100 -10.35 2.15 3.98
N SER A 101 -9.43 1.22 3.69
CA SER A 101 -9.56 -0.19 4.07
C SER A 101 -9.72 -0.38 5.58
N PHE A 102 -8.88 0.30 6.37
CA PHE A 102 -8.86 0.12 7.83
C PHE A 102 -10.08 0.77 8.48
N ASN A 103 -10.50 1.95 8.03
CA ASN A 103 -11.67 2.62 8.57
C ASN A 103 -12.96 1.87 8.24
N GLU A 104 -13.04 1.15 7.13
CA GLU A 104 -14.18 0.26 6.88
C GLU A 104 -14.26 -0.85 7.94
N ARG A 105 -13.15 -1.54 8.24
CA ARG A 105 -13.12 -2.56 9.31
C ARG A 105 -13.48 -1.97 10.67
N ILE A 106 -12.92 -0.82 11.01
CA ILE A 106 -13.24 -0.12 12.27
C ILE A 106 -14.72 0.24 12.31
N ASN A 107 -15.31 0.65 11.18
CA ASN A 107 -16.72 0.96 11.10
C ASN A 107 -17.63 -0.26 11.28
N LEU A 108 -17.17 -1.46 10.91
CA LEU A 108 -17.83 -2.74 11.21
C LEU A 108 -17.67 -3.20 12.67
N GLY A 109 -16.92 -2.45 13.49
CA GLY A 109 -16.68 -2.76 14.89
C GLY A 109 -15.42 -3.59 15.15
N LEU A 110 -14.49 -3.64 14.19
CA LEU A 110 -13.19 -4.31 14.35
C LEU A 110 -12.08 -3.27 14.54
N PRO A 111 -11.72 -2.92 15.79
CA PRO A 111 -10.69 -1.93 16.05
C PRO A 111 -9.28 -2.50 15.78
N ARG A 112 -8.29 -1.63 15.57
CA ARG A 112 -6.88 -2.01 15.36
C ARG A 112 -6.29 -2.84 16.51
N LYS A 113 -6.82 -2.67 17.72
CA LYS A 113 -6.37 -3.42 18.92
C LYS A 113 -6.81 -4.88 18.92
N ALA A 114 -7.86 -5.23 18.17
CA ALA A 114 -8.41 -6.57 18.13
C ALA A 114 -7.37 -7.57 17.59
N ASP A 115 -7.39 -8.77 18.16
CA ASP A 115 -6.56 -9.87 17.69
C ASP A 115 -7.20 -10.52 16.44
N SER A 116 -6.45 -11.40 15.78
CA SER A 116 -6.91 -12.06 14.54
C SER A 116 -8.08 -13.01 14.76
N ILE A 117 -8.23 -13.53 15.96
CA ILE A 117 -9.34 -14.38 16.38
C ILE A 117 -10.03 -13.68 17.54
N ILE A 118 -11.31 -13.39 17.36
CA ILE A 118 -12.15 -12.78 18.40
C ILE A 118 -13.41 -13.61 18.59
N THR A 119 -13.88 -13.65 19.83
CA THR A 119 -15.17 -14.20 20.21
C THR A 119 -16.30 -13.27 19.79
N ARG A 120 -17.53 -13.79 19.82
CA ARG A 120 -18.72 -12.99 19.55
C ARG A 120 -18.92 -11.91 20.61
N GLU A 121 -18.65 -12.25 21.86
CA GLU A 121 -18.74 -11.34 23.00
C GLU A 121 -17.76 -10.18 22.87
N GLU A 122 -16.52 -10.44 22.45
CA GLU A 122 -15.53 -9.39 22.16
C GLU A 122 -15.96 -8.50 21.00
N LEU A 123 -16.50 -9.07 19.92
CA LEU A 123 -17.01 -8.28 18.80
C LEU A 123 -18.15 -7.35 19.24
N GLU A 124 -19.12 -7.86 20.00
CA GLU A 124 -20.21 -7.05 20.54
C GLU A 124 -19.70 -5.97 21.51
N GLN A 125 -18.64 -6.24 22.26
CA GLN A 125 -17.98 -5.23 23.08
C GLN A 125 -17.36 -4.14 22.20
N TYR A 126 -16.53 -4.50 21.22
CA TYR A 126 -15.86 -3.55 20.33
C TYR A 126 -16.85 -2.68 19.56
N GLN A 127 -18.00 -3.21 19.15
CA GLN A 127 -19.05 -2.44 18.48
C GLN A 127 -19.68 -1.34 19.35
N ARG A 128 -19.58 -1.45 20.69
CA ARG A 128 -20.09 -0.45 21.64
C ARG A 128 -19.03 0.58 22.02
N GLU A 129 -17.76 0.33 21.73
CA GLU A 129 -16.67 1.23 22.03
C GLU A 129 -16.62 2.41 21.04
N GLU A 130 -15.94 3.49 21.45
CA GLU A 130 -15.66 4.61 20.56
C GLU A 130 -14.71 4.17 19.44
N LYS A 131 -15.07 4.53 18.20
CA LYS A 131 -14.28 4.19 17.01
C LYS A 131 -13.08 5.12 16.89
N ILE A 132 -11.88 4.56 16.97
CA ILE A 132 -10.63 5.28 16.68
C ILE A 132 -10.30 5.07 15.20
N LEU A 133 -10.61 6.06 14.37
CA LEU A 133 -10.34 6.02 12.93
C LEU A 133 -8.88 6.35 12.61
N GLU A 134 -8.36 5.71 11.58
CA GLU A 134 -7.06 5.98 10.98
C GLU A 134 -7.08 7.27 10.16
N SER A 135 -5.91 7.90 10.06
CA SER A 135 -5.68 9.08 9.22
C SER A 135 -4.36 8.94 8.48
N ALA A 136 -4.25 9.59 7.32
CA ALA A 136 -3.02 9.57 6.53
C ALA A 136 -1.95 10.45 7.19
N PRO A 137 -0.66 10.14 7.04
CA PRO A 137 0.42 11.02 7.49
C PRO A 137 0.32 12.41 6.85
N ALA A 138 0.61 13.47 7.60
CA ALA A 138 0.52 14.84 7.10
C ALA A 138 1.35 15.10 5.83
N TRP A 139 2.49 14.41 5.68
CA TRP A 139 3.38 14.59 4.54
C TRP A 139 2.76 14.16 3.20
N THR A 140 1.81 13.23 3.18
CA THR A 140 1.22 12.73 1.93
C THR A 140 0.45 13.82 1.19
N SER A 141 -0.18 14.74 1.93
CA SER A 141 -0.88 15.91 1.38
C SER A 141 0.04 16.91 0.71
N GLN A 142 1.32 16.94 1.10
CA GLN A 142 2.33 17.88 0.60
C GLN A 142 3.01 17.38 -0.68
N VAL A 143 2.85 16.09 -1.01
CA VAL A 143 3.41 15.52 -2.24
C VAL A 143 2.59 16.00 -3.44
N PRO A 144 3.21 16.65 -4.44
CA PRO A 144 2.48 17.14 -5.60
C PRO A 144 1.93 15.98 -6.44
N ARG A 145 0.92 16.29 -7.25
CA ARG A 145 0.48 15.41 -8.35
C ARG A 145 1.58 15.31 -9.41
N LEU A 146 1.65 14.19 -10.12
CA LEU A 146 2.56 14.06 -11.26
C LEU A 146 2.12 14.97 -12.41
N GLU A 147 3.11 15.55 -13.10
CA GLU A 147 2.89 16.37 -14.30
C GLU A 147 2.39 15.51 -15.46
N GLU A 148 2.94 14.31 -15.62
CA GLU A 148 2.52 13.30 -16.58
C GLU A 148 1.80 12.15 -15.87
N THR A 149 0.79 11.57 -16.52
CA THR A 149 0.01 10.48 -15.93
C THR A 149 0.85 9.22 -15.88
N LEU A 150 1.09 8.70 -14.67
CA LEU A 150 1.68 7.38 -14.50
C LEU A 150 0.59 6.33 -14.69
N VAL A 151 0.79 5.42 -15.65
CA VAL A 151 -0.15 4.32 -15.91
C VAL A 151 0.40 3.04 -15.30
N ILE A 152 -0.39 2.40 -14.44
CA ILE A 152 -0.09 1.08 -13.89
C ILE A 152 -1.10 0.08 -14.51
N PRO A 153 -0.65 -0.83 -15.39
CA PRO A 153 -1.52 -1.83 -15.99
C PRO A 153 -2.13 -2.76 -14.93
N HIS A 154 -3.33 -3.24 -15.23
CA HIS A 154 -3.99 -4.33 -14.52
C HIS A 154 -3.56 -5.68 -15.15
N ASP A 155 -4.18 -6.77 -14.71
CA ASP A 155 -3.97 -8.12 -15.25
C ASP A 155 -4.13 -8.16 -16.78
N ASN A 156 -3.31 -8.99 -17.43
CA ASN A 156 -3.22 -9.12 -18.89
C ASN A 156 -2.89 -7.79 -19.61
N ASP A 157 -2.14 -6.91 -18.95
CA ASP A 157 -1.72 -5.59 -19.46
C ASP A 157 -2.90 -4.65 -19.79
N GLU A 158 -4.07 -4.87 -19.18
CA GLU A 158 -5.22 -3.99 -19.36
C GLU A 158 -4.94 -2.62 -18.75
N VAL A 159 -5.25 -1.57 -19.51
CA VAL A 159 -5.05 -0.17 -19.11
C VAL A 159 -6.38 0.56 -19.21
N LEU A 160 -6.72 1.32 -18.17
CA LEU A 160 -7.88 2.21 -18.18
C LEU A 160 -7.65 3.35 -19.18
N GLU A 161 -8.71 3.87 -19.78
CA GLU A 161 -8.60 4.96 -20.75
C GLU A 161 -8.54 6.35 -20.09
N SER A 162 -9.04 6.48 -18.86
CA SER A 162 -9.25 7.77 -18.20
C SER A 162 -9.24 7.63 -16.66
N LEU A 163 -8.83 8.71 -15.97
CA LEU A 163 -8.83 8.80 -14.51
C LEU A 163 -10.24 8.92 -13.93
N GLU A 164 -11.21 9.21 -14.78
CA GLU A 164 -12.64 9.35 -14.49
C GLU A 164 -13.41 8.04 -14.72
N ASP A 165 -12.74 6.97 -15.16
CA ASP A 165 -13.32 5.63 -15.23
C ASP A 165 -13.82 5.21 -13.83
N GLU A 166 -15.01 4.62 -13.75
CA GLU A 166 -15.61 4.18 -12.49
C GLU A 166 -14.78 3.12 -11.76
N ARG A 167 -13.93 2.40 -12.49
CA ARG A 167 -13.00 1.40 -11.96
C ARG A 167 -11.71 2.03 -11.46
N ALA A 168 -11.43 3.30 -11.77
CA ALA A 168 -10.19 3.97 -11.39
C ALA A 168 -10.14 4.23 -9.87
N SER A 169 -8.95 4.04 -9.27
CA SER A 169 -8.77 4.36 -7.86
C SER A 169 -8.75 5.87 -7.62
N ALA A 170 -9.68 6.38 -6.80
CA ALA A 170 -9.74 7.79 -6.46
C ALA A 170 -8.46 8.29 -5.75
N GLN A 171 -7.85 7.45 -4.92
CA GLN A 171 -6.64 7.77 -4.15
C GLN A 171 -5.42 7.89 -5.08
N LEU A 172 -5.31 7.00 -6.07
CA LEU A 172 -4.24 7.04 -7.07
C LEU A 172 -4.47 8.17 -8.08
N ALA A 173 -5.72 8.34 -8.52
CA ALA A 173 -6.12 9.44 -9.38
C ALA A 173 -5.88 10.80 -8.73
N ALA A 174 -5.96 10.91 -7.40
CA ALA A 174 -5.59 12.12 -6.64
C ALA A 174 -4.13 12.54 -6.82
N LYS A 175 -3.24 11.65 -7.28
CA LYS A 175 -1.81 11.89 -7.58
C LYS A 175 -1.46 11.83 -9.07
N ASN A 176 -2.45 11.77 -9.95
CA ASN A 176 -2.29 11.60 -11.40
C ASN A 176 -1.70 10.22 -11.76
N ILE A 177 -2.15 9.18 -11.08
CA ILE A 177 -1.79 7.78 -11.32
C ILE A 177 -3.05 7.05 -11.78
N LEU A 178 -2.99 6.46 -12.97
CA LEU A 178 -4.08 5.73 -13.59
C LEU A 178 -3.91 4.23 -13.33
N HIS A 179 -4.79 3.70 -12.50
CA HIS A 179 -4.85 2.29 -12.14
C HIS A 179 -6.26 1.94 -11.66
N TRP A 180 -6.60 0.67 -11.75
CA TRP A 180 -7.84 0.14 -11.19
C TRP A 180 -7.86 0.33 -9.67
N GLN A 181 -9.05 0.37 -9.08
CA GLN A 181 -9.22 0.32 -7.64
C GLN A 181 -8.65 -1.01 -7.15
N PRO A 182 -7.55 -0.99 -6.37
CA PRO A 182 -6.94 -2.22 -5.91
C PRO A 182 -7.87 -2.93 -4.93
N HIS A 183 -7.75 -4.26 -4.85
CA HIS A 183 -8.49 -5.06 -3.87
C HIS A 183 -7.95 -4.84 -2.44
N ILE A 184 -8.38 -3.76 -1.81
CA ILE A 184 -7.89 -3.32 -0.49
C ILE A 184 -8.78 -3.79 0.68
N HIS A 185 -9.98 -4.27 0.39
CA HIS A 185 -10.92 -4.74 1.41
C HIS A 185 -10.65 -6.20 1.75
N PHE A 186 -10.88 -6.56 3.01
CA PHE A 186 -10.52 -7.87 3.58
C PHE A 186 -11.64 -8.92 3.43
N ASN A 187 -12.47 -8.77 2.41
CA ASN A 187 -13.61 -9.62 2.09
C ASN A 187 -13.25 -10.73 1.09
#